data_AF-H0R4P7-F1
#
_entry.id   AF-H0R4P7-F1
#
_cell.length_a   1.000
_cell.length_b   1.000
_cell.length_c   1.000
_cell.angle_alpha   90.00
_cell.angle_beta   90.00
_cell.angle_gamma   90.00
#
_symmetry.space_group_name_H-M   'P 1'
#
loop_
_entity.id
_entity.type
_entity.pdbx_description
1 polymer ?
#
loop_
_entity_poly.entity_id
_entity_poly.type
_entity_poly.pdbx_seq_one_letter_code
_entity_poly.pdbx_strand_id
1 'polypeptide(L)'
;MDSVTCRTEYLTSRHEWGARGAWIALVAGLLAFVALKVVGVSGSTTALVVFGAVAVSLTIAAWGRLGARGAMLLAVNGETVTLGNEGKRLTSYPLSTLVSVSREGPASATSQSGQNLTVAGLNYLVLEFSDGVTPDRSTDIWQIAVVETDPAATVLLDRLRPASASSPVNLAKPFTPDAYRDTSAPNTSRRASATPRVDLSRETSAAVSDTGYDDPRIANASSDEAAQRLWESATGRHDEILRAYGAYELQPEQMLRYPAVTDVTLEPVQDFHDALSDAQALRSESFPDEREVADDYQQSVRRLSRAWIACEANGRKLGTEYLGTDERDGLDTALKLVSHARGSATGEEEAAYYQRAHRIVVDLRDKGAIHLPAGAVAQLEASARRALK
;
A
#
# COMPACT_ATOMS: atom_id res chain seq x y z
N MET A 1 -22.13 1.59 12.75
CA MET A 1 -22.34 0.99 11.40
C MET A 1 -20.98 0.65 10.86
N ASP A 2 -20.70 -0.63 10.61
CA ASP A 2 -19.37 -1.10 10.23
C ASP A 2 -18.97 -0.55 8.86
N SER A 3 -17.74 -0.03 8.71
CA SER A 3 -17.23 0.44 7.43
C SER A 3 -17.10 -0.72 6.45
N VAL A 4 -17.65 -0.58 5.24
CA VAL A 4 -17.49 -1.58 4.18
C VAL A 4 -16.59 -0.99 3.11
N THR A 5 -15.61 -1.77 2.66
CA THR A 5 -14.65 -1.36 1.64
C THR A 5 -14.60 -2.43 0.56
N CYS A 6 -14.71 -2.02 -0.69
CA CYS A 6 -14.47 -2.84 -1.87
C CYS A 6 -13.18 -2.36 -2.53
N ARG A 7 -12.32 -3.33 -2.86
CA ARG A 7 -11.04 -3.12 -3.52
C ARG A 7 -11.03 -3.87 -4.84
N THR A 8 -11.02 -3.14 -5.94
CA THR A 8 -10.97 -3.70 -7.30
C THR A 8 -9.55 -3.59 -7.85
N GLU A 9 -8.81 -4.69 -7.87
CA GLU A 9 -7.48 -4.77 -8.49
C GLU A 9 -7.57 -4.76 -10.02
N TYR A 10 -6.61 -4.11 -10.68
CA TYR A 10 -6.49 -4.15 -12.13
C TYR A 10 -5.02 -4.20 -12.58
N LEU A 11 -4.81 -4.75 -13.77
CA LEU A 11 -3.50 -4.77 -14.41
C LEU A 11 -3.16 -3.37 -14.94
N THR A 12 -2.01 -2.84 -14.53
CA THR A 12 -1.54 -1.54 -15.04
C THR A 12 -0.90 -1.71 -16.43
N SER A 13 -0.78 -0.61 -17.19
CA SER A 13 -0.11 -0.62 -18.50
C SER A 13 1.31 -1.21 -18.44
N ARG A 14 2.00 -1.12 -17.28
CA ARG A 14 3.32 -1.75 -17.08
C ARG A 14 3.28 -3.27 -17.22
N HIS A 15 2.21 -3.92 -16.78
CA HIS A 15 2.04 -5.37 -16.89
C HIS A 15 1.81 -5.78 -18.36
N GLU A 16 1.00 -5.02 -19.10
CA GLU A 16 0.76 -5.26 -20.52
C GLU A 16 2.02 -5.02 -21.36
N TRP A 17 2.75 -3.93 -21.09
CA TRP A 17 4.02 -3.63 -21.75
C TRP A 17 5.10 -4.67 -21.44
N GLY A 18 5.17 -5.16 -20.19
CA GLY A 18 6.06 -6.24 -19.82
C GLY A 18 5.76 -7.54 -20.57
N ALA A 19 4.47 -7.92 -20.64
CA ALA A 19 4.06 -9.13 -21.36
C ALA A 19 4.34 -9.02 -22.87
N ARG A 20 3.98 -7.89 -23.50
CA ARG A 20 4.25 -7.65 -24.93
C ARG A 20 5.75 -7.58 -25.23
N GLY A 21 6.52 -6.89 -24.39
CA GLY A 21 7.97 -6.77 -24.54
C GLY A 21 8.68 -8.11 -24.43
N ALA A 22 8.29 -8.94 -23.46
CA ALA A 22 8.82 -10.29 -23.29
C ALA A 22 8.52 -11.16 -24.51
N TRP A 23 7.31 -11.09 -25.06
CA TRP A 23 6.92 -11.84 -26.24
C TRP A 23 7.68 -11.39 -27.49
N ILE A 24 7.81 -10.08 -27.72
CA ILE A 24 8.59 -9.52 -28.84
C ILE A 24 10.05 -9.97 -28.75
N ALA A 25 10.67 -9.90 -27.57
CA ALA A 25 12.05 -10.34 -27.38
C ALA A 25 12.23 -11.84 -27.69
N LEU A 26 11.25 -12.67 -27.33
CA LEU A 26 11.27 -14.10 -27.60
C LEU A 26 11.14 -14.41 -29.10
N VAL A 27 10.22 -13.74 -29.80
CA VAL A 27 10.07 -13.87 -31.25
C VAL A 27 11.31 -13.37 -32.00
N ALA A 28 11.89 -12.24 -31.58
CA ALA A 28 13.13 -11.73 -32.15
C ALA A 28 14.29 -12.72 -31.95
N GLY A 29 14.40 -13.34 -30.77
CA GLY A 29 15.38 -14.40 -30.50
C GLY A 29 15.20 -15.62 -31.41
N LEU A 30 13.96 -16.03 -31.68
CA LEU A 30 13.65 -17.14 -32.59
C LEU A 30 14.02 -16.81 -34.04
N LEU A 31 13.70 -15.60 -34.52
CA LEU A 31 14.08 -15.15 -35.86
C LEU A 31 15.59 -15.04 -36.02
N ALA A 32 16.28 -14.51 -35.00
CA ALA A 32 17.74 -14.45 -34.98
C ALA A 32 18.37 -15.85 -35.04
N PHE A 33 17.81 -16.82 -34.31
CA PHE A 33 18.26 -18.22 -34.38
C PHE A 33 18.18 -18.77 -35.81
N VAL A 34 17.04 -18.61 -36.48
CA VAL A 34 16.86 -19.09 -37.87
C VAL A 34 17.87 -18.41 -38.81
N ALA A 35 18.02 -17.09 -38.71
CA ALA A 35 18.96 -16.34 -39.56
C ALA A 35 20.43 -16.77 -39.33
N LEU A 36 20.85 -16.92 -38.07
CA LEU A 36 22.21 -17.37 -37.72
C LEU A 36 22.50 -18.79 -38.23
N LYS A 37 21.49 -19.67 -38.20
CA LYS A 37 21.60 -21.02 -38.75
C LYS A 37 21.72 -21.03 -40.28
N VAL A 38 21.02 -20.14 -40.98
CA VAL A 38 21.11 -20.01 -42.45
C VAL A 38 22.48 -19.47 -42.88
N VAL A 39 23.05 -18.53 -42.12
CA VAL A 39 24.36 -17.93 -42.42
C VAL A 39 25.53 -18.83 -42.01
N GLY A 40 25.28 -19.95 -41.31
CA GLY A 40 26.32 -20.89 -40.91
C GLY A 40 27.20 -20.40 -39.75
N VAL A 41 26.66 -19.54 -38.90
CA VAL A 41 27.36 -19.04 -37.70
C VAL A 41 27.64 -20.20 -36.73
N SER A 42 28.75 -20.11 -36.00
CA SER A 42 29.13 -21.15 -35.04
C SER A 42 28.03 -21.43 -34.01
N GLY A 43 27.96 -22.69 -33.57
CA GLY A 43 26.97 -23.13 -32.60
C GLY A 43 27.06 -22.39 -31.26
N SER A 44 28.29 -22.06 -30.81
CA SER A 44 28.52 -21.32 -29.57
C SER A 44 27.99 -19.88 -29.64
N THR A 45 28.24 -19.17 -30.74
CA THR A 45 27.71 -17.81 -30.94
C THR A 45 26.19 -17.82 -31.06
N THR A 46 25.63 -18.81 -31.77
CA THR A 46 24.18 -18.98 -31.88
C THR A 46 23.53 -19.24 -30.52
N ALA A 47 24.13 -20.11 -29.70
CA ALA A 47 23.64 -20.41 -28.36
C ALA A 47 23.69 -19.18 -27.44
N LEU A 48 24.78 -18.41 -27.49
CA LEU A 48 24.92 -17.18 -26.70
C LEU A 48 23.82 -16.15 -27.03
N VAL A 49 23.55 -15.94 -28.32
CA VAL A 49 22.52 -14.98 -28.77
C VAL A 49 21.12 -15.42 -28.34
N VAL A 50 20.78 -16.70 -28.52
CA VAL A 50 19.48 -17.23 -28.11
C VAL A 50 19.31 -17.16 -26.59
N PHE A 51 20.33 -17.58 -25.84
CA PHE A 51 20.29 -17.52 -24.38
C PHE A 51 20.13 -16.09 -23.86
N GLY A 52 20.85 -15.14 -24.46
CA GLY A 52 20.70 -13.71 -24.16
C GLY A 52 19.28 -13.20 -24.41
N ALA A 53 18.68 -13.55 -25.55
CA ALA A 53 17.31 -13.16 -25.87
C ALA A 53 16.27 -13.74 -24.90
N VAL A 54 16.44 -15.00 -24.49
CA VAL A 54 15.60 -15.65 -23.49
C VAL A 54 15.77 -14.99 -22.11
N ALA A 55 17.01 -14.73 -21.68
CA ALA A 55 17.28 -14.05 -20.41
C ALA A 55 16.68 -12.64 -20.37
N VAL A 56 16.78 -11.88 -21.47
CA VAL A 56 16.13 -10.55 -21.60
C VAL A 56 14.61 -10.68 -21.54
N SER A 57 14.03 -11.63 -22.27
CA SER A 57 12.58 -11.90 -22.25
C SER A 57 12.07 -12.21 -20.84
N LEU A 58 12.76 -13.11 -20.12
CA LEU A 58 12.42 -13.47 -18.73
C LEU A 58 12.59 -12.30 -17.77
N THR A 59 13.61 -11.47 -17.96
CA THR A 59 13.84 -10.27 -17.13
C THR A 59 12.72 -9.25 -17.33
N ILE A 60 12.31 -9.00 -18.58
CA ILE A 60 11.19 -8.09 -18.89
C ILE A 60 9.87 -8.64 -18.32
N ALA A 61 9.64 -9.94 -18.43
CA ALA A 61 8.46 -10.60 -17.86
C ALA A 61 8.43 -10.52 -16.32
N ALA A 62 9.57 -10.77 -15.67
CA ALA A 62 9.70 -10.68 -14.22
C ALA A 62 9.46 -9.24 -13.74
N TRP A 63 10.03 -8.26 -14.44
CA TRP A 63 9.82 -6.84 -14.11
C TRP A 63 8.35 -6.43 -14.24
N GLY A 64 7.66 -6.90 -15.29
CA GLY A 64 6.23 -6.66 -15.47
C GLY A 64 5.36 -7.35 -14.41
N ARG A 65 5.80 -8.49 -13.86
CA ARG A 65 5.06 -9.27 -12.86
C ARG A 65 5.29 -8.83 -11.41
N LEU A 66 6.46 -8.26 -11.11
CA LEU A 66 6.84 -7.80 -9.78
C LEU A 66 6.34 -6.40 -9.44
N GLY A 67 5.76 -5.68 -10.41
CA GLY A 67 5.15 -4.38 -10.17
C GLY A 67 3.90 -4.50 -9.28
N ALA A 68 3.71 -3.58 -8.33
CA ALA A 68 2.48 -3.50 -7.56
C ALA A 68 1.27 -3.35 -8.49
N ARG A 69 0.19 -4.09 -8.19
CA ARG A 69 -1.09 -3.96 -8.89
C ARG A 69 -1.76 -2.66 -8.49
N GLY A 70 -2.37 -1.98 -9.46
CA GLY A 70 -3.21 -0.84 -9.14
C GLY A 70 -4.52 -1.35 -8.57
N ALA A 71 -5.10 -0.63 -7.60
CA ALA A 71 -6.40 -0.98 -7.04
C ALA A 71 -7.28 0.26 -6.93
N MET A 72 -8.54 0.11 -7.33
CA MET A 72 -9.58 1.11 -7.12
C MET A 72 -10.28 0.80 -5.80
N LEU A 73 -10.49 1.83 -4.99
CA LEU A 73 -11.11 1.72 -3.69
C LEU A 73 -12.44 2.47 -3.70
N LEU A 74 -13.48 1.76 -3.26
CA LEU A 74 -14.80 2.29 -2.94
C LEU A 74 -15.10 1.87 -1.51
N ALA A 75 -15.17 2.83 -0.59
CA ALA A 75 -15.51 2.58 0.80
C ALA A 75 -16.71 3.43 1.20
N VAL A 76 -17.62 2.84 1.99
CA VAL A 76 -18.73 3.55 2.61
C VAL A 76 -18.62 3.37 4.11
N ASN A 77 -18.44 4.49 4.81
CA ASN A 77 -18.34 4.55 6.25
C ASN A 77 -19.39 5.51 6.79
N GLY A 78 -20.45 4.96 7.41
CA GLY A 78 -21.53 5.71 8.07
C GLY A 78 -22.19 6.75 7.17
N GLU A 79 -21.60 7.94 7.14
CA GLU A 79 -22.08 9.12 6.42
C GLU A 79 -21.13 9.60 5.33
N THR A 80 -20.12 8.81 4.95
CA THR A 80 -19.14 9.20 3.93
C THR A 80 -18.90 8.09 2.91
N VAL A 81 -18.67 8.50 1.67
CA VAL A 81 -18.31 7.66 0.53
C VAL A 81 -16.91 8.08 0.09
N THR A 82 -15.94 7.17 0.19
CA THR A 82 -14.55 7.40 -0.20
C THR A 82 -14.23 6.64 -1.48
N LEU A 83 -13.67 7.36 -2.45
CA LEU A 83 -13.47 6.94 -3.83
C LEU A 83 -12.04 7.22 -4.27
N GLY A 84 -11.40 6.29 -4.95
CA GLY A 84 -10.15 6.62 -5.63
C GLY A 84 -9.31 5.43 -6.03
N ASN A 85 -8.04 5.70 -6.29
CA ASN A 85 -7.05 4.71 -6.69
C ASN A 85 -5.93 4.70 -5.64
N GLU A 86 -5.57 3.51 -5.14
CA GLU A 86 -4.63 3.29 -4.03
C GLU A 86 -3.22 3.87 -4.27
N GLY A 87 -2.85 4.11 -5.53
CA GLY A 87 -1.60 4.79 -5.92
C GLY A 87 -1.74 6.27 -6.27
N LYS A 88 -2.93 6.86 -6.15
CA LYS A 88 -3.22 8.28 -6.44
C LYS A 88 -4.06 8.87 -5.30
N ARG A 89 -4.85 9.91 -5.58
CA ARG A 89 -5.69 10.62 -4.61
C ARG A 89 -6.97 9.84 -4.30
N LEU A 90 -7.29 9.70 -3.02
CA LEU A 90 -8.62 9.31 -2.53
C LEU A 90 -9.45 10.60 -2.32
N THR A 91 -10.70 10.58 -2.73
CA THR A 91 -11.65 11.68 -2.59
C THR A 91 -12.83 11.19 -1.77
N SER A 92 -13.21 11.93 -0.74
CA SER A 92 -14.30 11.56 0.15
C SER A 92 -15.44 12.57 0.01
N TYR A 93 -16.66 12.05 -0.12
CA TYR A 93 -17.89 12.82 -0.20
C TYR A 93 -18.80 12.43 0.96
N PRO A 94 -19.55 13.37 1.55
CA PRO A 94 -20.63 13.01 2.46
C PRO A 94 -21.70 12.23 1.71
N LEU A 95 -22.21 11.16 2.32
CA LEU A 95 -23.28 10.33 1.78
C LEU A 95 -24.57 11.13 1.54
N SER A 96 -24.78 12.21 2.30
CA SER A 96 -25.88 13.16 2.10
C SER A 96 -25.79 13.96 0.79
N THR A 97 -24.58 14.10 0.22
CA THR A 97 -24.37 14.80 -1.06
C THR A 97 -24.61 13.90 -2.27
N LEU A 98 -24.78 12.59 -2.06
CA LEU A 98 -25.01 11.61 -3.11
C LEU A 98 -26.41 11.79 -3.71
N VAL A 99 -26.45 12.18 -4.97
CA VAL A 99 -27.66 12.45 -5.73
C VAL A 99 -28.17 11.19 -6.40
N SER A 100 -27.29 10.46 -7.09
CA SER A 100 -27.67 9.29 -7.86
C SER A 100 -26.59 8.21 -7.83
N VAL A 101 -27.04 6.96 -7.95
CA VAL A 101 -26.20 5.76 -8.03
C VAL A 101 -26.78 4.90 -9.13
N SER A 102 -26.08 4.78 -10.25
CA SER A 102 -26.43 3.87 -11.32
C SER A 102 -25.32 2.85 -11.55
N ARG A 103 -25.67 1.74 -12.19
CA ARG A 103 -24.72 0.71 -12.61
C ARG A 103 -24.70 0.70 -14.12
N GLU A 104 -23.50 0.80 -14.69
CA GLU A 104 -23.28 0.84 -16.13
C GLU A 104 -22.14 -0.12 -16.52
N GLY A 105 -22.01 -0.38 -17.81
CA GLY A 105 -20.96 -1.24 -18.37
C GLY A 105 -21.48 -2.49 -19.08
N PRO A 106 -20.54 -3.38 -19.50
CA PRO A 106 -19.11 -3.40 -19.16
C PRO A 106 -18.30 -2.25 -19.83
N ALA A 107 -17.27 -1.75 -19.15
CA ALA A 107 -16.42 -0.69 -19.66
C ALA A 107 -15.56 -1.15 -20.86
N SER A 108 -15.41 -0.29 -21.87
CA SER A 108 -14.63 -0.58 -23.08
C SER A 108 -13.12 -0.42 -22.91
N ALA A 109 -12.67 0.30 -21.87
CA ALA A 109 -11.27 0.56 -21.59
C ALA A 109 -11.02 0.71 -20.08
N THR A 110 -9.76 0.52 -19.66
CA THR A 110 -9.31 0.79 -18.30
C THR A 110 -8.86 2.25 -18.19
N SER A 111 -9.47 3.04 -17.31
CA SER A 111 -9.14 4.44 -17.07
C SER A 111 -8.79 4.68 -15.60
N GLN A 112 -7.87 5.62 -15.35
CA GLN A 112 -7.46 6.05 -14.01
C GLN A 112 -7.41 7.57 -13.90
N SER A 113 -8.21 8.26 -14.71
CA SER A 113 -8.11 9.70 -14.91
C SER A 113 -9.21 10.41 -14.15
N GLY A 114 -8.82 11.20 -13.14
CA GLY A 114 -9.75 12.01 -12.35
C GLY A 114 -10.89 11.16 -11.79
N GLN A 115 -12.11 11.47 -12.21
CA GLN A 115 -13.34 10.85 -11.76
C GLN A 115 -13.73 9.59 -12.57
N ASN A 116 -12.99 9.25 -13.64
CA ASN A 116 -13.21 8.05 -14.45
C ASN A 116 -12.21 6.95 -14.08
N LEU A 117 -12.66 6.04 -13.20
CA LEU A 117 -11.95 4.90 -12.66
C LEU A 117 -12.61 3.61 -13.14
N THR A 118 -12.45 3.29 -14.42
CA THR A 118 -13.05 2.11 -15.04
C THR A 118 -12.01 1.03 -15.33
N VAL A 119 -12.44 -0.23 -15.42
CA VAL A 119 -11.59 -1.37 -15.77
C VAL A 119 -12.23 -2.09 -16.95
N ALA A 120 -11.48 -2.27 -18.04
CA ALA A 120 -11.96 -2.89 -19.26
C ALA A 120 -12.60 -4.26 -18.98
N GLY A 121 -13.81 -4.47 -19.49
CA GLY A 121 -14.57 -5.71 -19.32
C GLY A 121 -15.30 -5.86 -17.98
N LEU A 122 -15.16 -4.92 -17.04
CA LEU A 122 -15.92 -4.91 -15.79
C LEU A 122 -17.07 -3.90 -15.83
N ASN A 123 -18.12 -4.20 -15.07
CA ASN A 123 -19.18 -3.24 -14.76
C ASN A 123 -18.63 -2.16 -13.81
N TYR A 124 -19.23 -0.98 -13.86
CA TYR A 124 -18.86 0.15 -13.02
C TYR A 124 -20.09 0.84 -12.46
N LEU A 125 -19.89 1.58 -11.37
CA LEU A 125 -20.89 2.41 -10.75
C LEU A 125 -20.70 3.86 -11.19
N VAL A 126 -21.79 4.52 -11.52
CA VAL A 126 -21.84 5.96 -11.72
C VAL A 126 -22.43 6.59 -10.47
N LEU A 127 -21.64 7.41 -9.78
CA LEU A 127 -22.01 8.09 -8.56
C LEU A 127 -22.02 9.59 -8.82
N GLU A 128 -23.13 10.24 -8.57
CA GLU A 128 -23.28 11.69 -8.75
C GLU A 128 -23.37 12.38 -7.40
N PHE A 129 -22.50 13.38 -7.18
CA PHE A 129 -22.45 14.15 -5.94
C PHE A 129 -22.74 15.62 -6.20
N SER A 130 -23.52 16.23 -5.31
CA SER A 130 -23.83 17.66 -5.33
C SER A 130 -22.83 18.45 -4.49
N ASP A 131 -22.28 19.52 -5.07
CA ASP A 131 -21.47 20.49 -4.32
C ASP A 131 -22.44 21.44 -3.60
N GLY A 132 -22.77 21.14 -2.34
CA GLY A 132 -23.85 21.75 -1.55
C GLY A 132 -23.76 23.26 -1.27
N VAL A 133 -22.95 24.00 -2.02
CA VAL A 133 -22.66 25.44 -1.83
C VAL A 133 -23.39 26.32 -2.85
N THR A 134 -23.82 25.80 -4.01
CA THR A 134 -24.57 26.59 -5.00
C THR A 134 -25.42 25.72 -5.94
N PRO A 135 -26.73 25.99 -6.12
CA PRO A 135 -27.64 25.13 -6.90
C PRO A 135 -27.43 25.14 -8.43
N ASP A 136 -26.45 25.89 -8.95
CA ASP A 136 -26.21 26.09 -10.39
C ASP A 136 -24.77 25.77 -10.82
N ARG A 137 -24.00 25.04 -10.00
CA ARG A 137 -22.62 24.63 -10.34
C ARG A 137 -22.37 23.14 -10.13
N SER A 138 -21.95 22.51 -11.24
CA SER A 138 -21.29 21.20 -11.42
C SER A 138 -21.56 20.12 -10.37
N THR A 139 -22.38 19.14 -10.74
CA THR A 139 -22.36 17.81 -10.10
C THR A 139 -21.05 17.10 -10.44
N ASP A 140 -20.44 16.49 -9.42
CA ASP A 140 -19.27 15.64 -9.59
C ASP A 140 -19.72 14.22 -9.92
N ILE A 141 -19.30 13.69 -11.07
CA ILE A 141 -19.72 12.38 -11.56
C ILE A 141 -18.54 11.42 -11.56
N TRP A 142 -18.62 10.40 -10.71
CA TRP A 142 -17.60 9.37 -10.56
C TRP A 142 -18.02 8.08 -11.24
N GLN A 143 -17.13 7.49 -12.04
CA GLN A 143 -17.27 6.16 -12.60
C GLN A 143 -16.26 5.24 -11.93
N ILE A 144 -16.71 4.20 -11.23
CA ILE A 144 -15.82 3.32 -10.45
C ILE A 144 -16.08 1.86 -10.76
N ALA A 145 -15.05 1.14 -11.18
CA ALA A 145 -15.11 -0.28 -11.45
C ALA A 145 -15.38 -1.07 -10.16
N VAL A 146 -16.30 -2.02 -10.25
CA VAL A 146 -16.68 -2.87 -9.12
C VAL A 146 -16.79 -4.31 -9.61
N VAL A 147 -16.20 -5.23 -8.85
CA VAL A 147 -16.30 -6.67 -9.14
C VAL A 147 -17.64 -7.19 -8.64
N GLU A 148 -18.52 -7.60 -9.54
CA GLU A 148 -19.88 -8.05 -9.20
C GLU A 148 -19.91 -9.30 -8.31
N THR A 149 -18.86 -10.12 -8.36
CA THR A 149 -18.72 -11.30 -7.51
C THR A 149 -18.17 -11.00 -6.12
N ASP A 150 -17.81 -9.74 -5.82
CA ASP A 150 -17.32 -9.35 -4.50
C ASP A 150 -18.51 -9.15 -3.52
N PRO A 151 -18.60 -9.93 -2.42
CA PRO A 151 -19.66 -9.74 -1.43
C PRO A 151 -19.64 -8.34 -0.80
N ALA A 152 -18.48 -7.67 -0.71
CA ALA A 152 -18.39 -6.30 -0.21
C ALA A 152 -19.06 -5.30 -1.17
N ALA A 153 -18.98 -5.52 -2.48
CA ALA A 153 -19.64 -4.70 -3.49
C ALA A 153 -21.17 -4.72 -3.36
N THR A 154 -21.74 -5.90 -3.11
CA THR A 154 -23.18 -6.07 -2.90
C THR A 154 -23.65 -5.29 -1.67
N VAL A 155 -22.94 -5.42 -0.54
CA VAL A 155 -23.27 -4.70 0.70
C VAL A 155 -23.13 -3.19 0.52
N LEU A 156 -22.17 -2.72 -0.27
CA LEU A 156 -22.02 -1.30 -0.59
C LEU A 156 -23.22 -0.77 -1.40
N LEU A 157 -23.65 -1.50 -2.42
CA LEU A 157 -24.80 -1.11 -3.24
C LEU A 157 -26.09 -1.03 -2.42
N ASP A 158 -26.30 -1.99 -1.52
CA ASP A 158 -27.45 -2.01 -0.62
C ASP A 158 -27.47 -0.80 0.34
N ARG A 159 -26.31 -0.23 0.65
CA ARG A 159 -26.18 0.97 1.51
C ARG A 159 -26.26 2.28 0.74
N LEU A 160 -25.80 2.30 -0.51
CA LEU A 160 -25.79 3.49 -1.36
C LEU A 160 -27.19 3.79 -1.94
N ARG A 161 -27.97 2.75 -2.25
CA ARG A 161 -29.31 2.89 -2.87
C ARG A 161 -30.37 3.59 -2.00
N PRO A 162 -30.46 3.34 -0.67
CA PRO A 162 -31.39 4.08 0.19
C PRO A 162 -30.95 5.54 0.41
N ALA A 163 -29.64 5.79 0.41
CA ALA A 163 -29.07 7.12 0.63
C ALA A 163 -29.34 8.08 -0.53
N SER A 164 -29.22 7.61 -1.78
CA SER A 164 -29.56 8.41 -2.96
C SER A 164 -31.07 8.70 -3.08
N ALA A 165 -31.93 7.82 -2.57
CA ALA A 165 -33.38 8.02 -2.56
C ALA A 165 -33.87 9.02 -1.50
N SER A 166 -33.03 9.36 -0.51
CA SER A 166 -33.39 10.22 0.62
C SER A 166 -33.03 11.70 0.40
N SER A 167 -32.44 12.06 -0.74
CA SER A 167 -32.11 13.44 -1.08
C SER A 167 -33.32 14.14 -1.72
N PRO A 168 -33.77 15.31 -1.21
CA PRO A 168 -34.96 15.98 -1.69
C PRO A 168 -34.66 16.77 -2.97
N VAL A 169 -34.38 16.09 -4.09
CA VAL A 169 -34.40 16.71 -5.41
C VAL A 169 -35.14 15.80 -6.39
N ASN A 170 -36.44 16.07 -6.54
CA ASN A 170 -37.21 15.61 -7.68
C ASN A 170 -36.59 16.21 -8.95
N LEU A 171 -36.08 15.38 -9.85
CA LEU A 171 -36.09 15.62 -11.29
C LEU A 171 -35.88 14.30 -12.03
N ALA A 172 -36.99 13.77 -12.55
CA ALA A 172 -37.01 12.64 -13.46
C ALA A 172 -36.47 13.05 -14.85
N LYS A 173 -35.49 12.31 -15.38
CA LYS A 173 -35.51 11.79 -16.77
C LYS A 173 -34.39 10.76 -17.01
N PRO A 174 -34.68 9.65 -17.71
CA PRO A 174 -33.65 8.72 -18.13
C PRO A 174 -32.84 9.30 -19.29
N PHE A 175 -31.51 9.24 -19.18
CA PHE A 175 -30.57 9.58 -20.24
C PHE A 175 -30.44 8.39 -21.20
N THR A 176 -30.72 8.63 -22.49
CA THR A 176 -30.43 7.71 -23.59
C THR A 176 -29.09 8.09 -24.23
N PRO A 177 -28.14 7.16 -24.39
CA PRO A 177 -26.90 7.43 -25.11
C PRO A 177 -27.10 7.09 -26.59
N ASP A 178 -27.16 8.09 -27.46
CA ASP A 178 -26.63 7.92 -28.82
C ASP A 178 -26.52 9.23 -29.63
N ALA A 179 -25.45 9.24 -30.44
CA ALA A 179 -25.22 10.02 -31.65
C ALA A 179 -24.81 11.51 -31.55
N TYR A 180 -23.55 11.77 -31.91
CA TYR A 180 -23.11 12.46 -33.14
C TYR A 180 -21.90 13.38 -32.83
N ARG A 181 -20.67 12.93 -33.10
CA ARG A 181 -19.92 13.04 -34.38
C ARG A 181 -19.48 14.48 -34.71
N ASP A 182 -18.18 14.67 -34.54
CA ASP A 182 -17.23 15.26 -35.49
C ASP A 182 -17.76 16.29 -36.50
N THR A 183 -17.35 17.55 -36.35
CA THR A 183 -17.17 18.45 -37.50
C THR A 183 -16.06 19.46 -37.24
N SER A 184 -15.11 19.44 -38.16
CA SER A 184 -13.94 20.31 -38.33
C SER A 184 -14.29 21.79 -38.58
N ALA A 185 -13.64 22.68 -37.81
CA ALA A 185 -12.98 23.96 -38.20
C ALA A 185 -13.74 25.06 -39.01
N PRO A 186 -13.19 26.29 -39.19
CA PRO A 186 -12.24 27.08 -38.41
C PRO A 186 -12.72 28.54 -38.13
N ASN A 187 -11.89 29.29 -37.40
CA ASN A 187 -11.40 30.64 -37.76
C ASN A 187 -11.70 31.83 -36.81
N THR A 188 -10.57 32.38 -36.35
CA THR A 188 -10.19 33.81 -36.29
C THR A 188 -10.63 34.76 -35.17
N SER A 189 -9.57 35.35 -34.60
CA SER A 189 -9.43 36.69 -33.98
C SER A 189 -9.80 36.74 -32.48
N ARG A 190 -9.05 37.36 -31.56
CA ARG A 190 -8.04 38.43 -31.68
C ARG A 190 -7.32 38.62 -30.33
N ARG A 191 -5.98 38.58 -30.35
CA ARG A 191 -5.02 39.56 -29.78
C ARG A 191 -5.13 40.00 -28.30
N ALA A 192 -4.08 39.68 -27.53
CA ALA A 192 -3.18 40.61 -26.79
C ALA A 192 -2.54 39.83 -25.60
N SER A 193 -1.26 39.42 -25.66
CA SER A 193 -0.05 40.20 -25.32
C SER A 193 0.03 40.61 -23.84
N ALA A 194 0.84 39.90 -23.04
CA ALA A 194 1.91 40.49 -22.20
C ALA A 194 2.58 39.42 -21.31
N THR A 195 3.81 39.05 -21.66
CA THR A 195 4.81 38.53 -20.72
C THR A 195 5.40 39.69 -19.93
N PRO A 196 5.90 39.44 -18.71
CA PRO A 196 7.31 39.75 -18.51
C PRO A 196 8.08 38.59 -17.90
N ARG A 197 9.39 38.67 -18.10
CA ARG A 197 10.44 37.70 -17.82
C ARG A 197 11.36 38.31 -16.76
N VAL A 198 12.10 37.44 -16.06
CA VAL A 198 13.26 37.71 -15.16
C VAL A 198 12.82 38.05 -13.72
N ASP A 199 13.20 37.31 -12.68
CA ASP A 199 14.60 37.12 -12.23
C ASP A 199 14.84 35.78 -11.52
N LEU A 200 15.95 35.11 -11.88
CA LEU A 200 16.55 34.05 -11.07
C LEU A 200 17.67 34.70 -10.24
N SER A 201 17.70 34.36 -8.95
CA SER A 201 18.84 34.42 -8.00
C SER A 201 18.63 35.34 -6.79
N ARG A 202 17.97 34.81 -5.75
CA ARG A 202 18.48 34.95 -4.37
C ARG A 202 17.83 33.95 -3.40
N GLU A 203 18.69 33.40 -2.54
CA GLU A 203 18.38 32.78 -1.24
C GLU A 203 17.81 31.35 -1.21
N THR A 204 18.76 30.43 -1.39
CA THR A 204 18.89 29.23 -0.58
C THR A 204 18.76 29.55 0.92
N SER A 205 17.61 29.26 1.54
CA SER A 205 17.50 28.76 2.92
C SER A 205 16.04 28.47 3.30
N ALA A 206 15.79 27.25 3.76
CA ALA A 206 14.65 26.84 4.60
C ALA A 206 13.21 27.03 4.06
N ALA A 207 12.76 26.06 3.25
CA ALA A 207 11.39 25.56 3.33
C ALA A 207 11.39 24.13 2.78
N VAL A 208 11.45 23.15 3.68
CA VAL A 208 10.97 21.81 3.36
C VAL A 208 9.49 22.00 3.01
N SER A 209 9.17 21.91 1.72
CA SER A 209 7.80 22.02 1.24
C SER A 209 7.00 20.84 1.79
N ASP A 210 6.34 21.10 2.90
CA ASP A 210 5.14 20.44 3.36
C ASP A 210 4.18 20.34 2.18
N THR A 211 4.11 19.16 1.57
CA THR A 211 3.09 18.84 0.57
C THR A 211 1.77 18.80 1.31
N GLY A 212 1.08 19.95 1.34
CA GLY A 212 -0.21 20.20 2.00
C GLY A 212 -1.32 19.21 1.60
N TYR A 213 -1.26 18.03 2.19
CA TYR A 213 -2.36 17.10 2.33
C TYR A 213 -2.75 17.17 3.81
N ASP A 214 -3.73 18.03 4.10
CA ASP A 214 -4.32 18.18 5.43
C ASP A 214 -5.12 16.90 5.75
N ASP A 215 -4.44 15.88 6.28
CA ASP A 215 -5.08 14.70 6.84
C ASP A 215 -5.92 15.15 8.05
N PRO A 216 -7.22 14.78 8.17
CA PRO A 216 -8.15 15.44 9.09
C PRO A 216 -7.60 15.46 10.52
N ARG A 217 -7.43 16.66 11.08
CA ARG A 217 -6.97 16.85 12.45
C ARG A 217 -8.15 16.89 13.41
N ILE A 218 -7.97 16.35 14.61
CA ILE A 218 -8.96 16.45 15.69
C ILE A 218 -9.22 17.92 16.03
N ALA A 219 -8.18 18.77 15.98
CA ALA A 219 -8.31 20.21 16.16
C ALA A 219 -9.31 20.87 15.19
N ASN A 220 -9.45 20.31 13.98
CA ASN A 220 -10.32 20.83 12.92
C ASN A 220 -11.67 20.08 12.82
N ALA A 221 -11.97 19.19 13.78
CA ALA A 221 -13.20 18.40 13.76
C ALA A 221 -14.43 19.29 13.98
N SER A 222 -15.47 19.08 13.15
CA SER A 222 -16.71 19.85 13.20
C SER A 222 -17.60 19.52 14.41
N SER A 223 -17.35 18.40 15.12
CA SER A 223 -18.08 17.97 16.31
C SER A 223 -17.21 17.12 17.25
N ASP A 224 -17.65 16.94 18.51
CA ASP A 224 -17.00 16.05 19.48
C ASP A 224 -17.03 14.59 19.03
N GLU A 225 -18.12 14.14 18.41
CA GLU A 225 -18.19 12.79 17.85
C GLU A 225 -17.19 12.58 16.71
N ALA A 226 -16.98 13.60 15.87
CA ALA A 226 -15.98 13.54 14.80
C ALA A 226 -14.56 13.50 15.38
N ALA A 227 -14.29 14.30 16.41
CA ALA A 227 -13.02 14.26 17.16
C ALA A 227 -12.78 12.88 17.79
N GLN A 228 -13.81 12.30 18.41
CA GLN A 228 -13.73 10.96 19.00
C GLN A 228 -13.44 9.88 17.96
N ARG A 229 -14.11 9.90 16.80
CA ARG A 229 -13.85 8.93 15.72
C ARG A 229 -12.43 9.03 15.16
N LEU A 230 -11.88 10.25 15.05
CA LEU A 230 -10.50 10.46 14.63
C LEU A 230 -9.50 9.94 15.67
N TRP A 231 -9.79 10.14 16.96
CA TRP A 231 -9.01 9.58 18.07
C TRP A 231 -9.05 8.04 18.08
N GLU A 232 -10.23 7.43 17.91
CA GLU A 232 -10.40 5.98 17.80
C GLU A 232 -9.60 5.42 16.60
N SER A 233 -9.62 6.12 15.46
CA SER A 233 -8.81 5.75 14.30
C SER A 233 -7.30 5.82 14.59
N ALA A 234 -6.84 6.84 15.32
CA ALA A 234 -5.45 6.93 15.76
C ALA A 234 -5.08 5.77 16.70
N THR A 235 -5.95 5.42 17.65
CA THR A 235 -5.76 4.25 18.53
C THR A 235 -5.68 2.96 17.74
N GLY A 236 -6.57 2.74 16.77
CA GLY A 236 -6.52 1.56 15.89
C GLY A 236 -5.20 1.46 15.12
N ARG A 237 -4.68 2.58 14.61
CA ARG A 237 -3.37 2.63 13.93
C ARG A 237 -2.20 2.35 14.88
N HIS A 238 -2.24 2.88 16.10
CA HIS A 238 -1.24 2.58 17.12
C HIS A 238 -1.21 1.07 17.43
N ASP A 239 -2.38 0.46 17.61
CA ASP A 239 -2.49 -0.99 17.87
C ASP A 239 -2.02 -1.84 16.69
N GLU A 240 -2.26 -1.40 15.46
CA GLU A 240 -1.73 -2.04 14.27
C GLU A 240 -0.19 -2.03 14.24
N ILE A 241 0.43 -0.89 14.55
CA ILE A 241 1.89 -0.76 14.63
C ILE A 241 2.45 -1.64 15.74
N LEU A 242 1.84 -1.65 16.93
CA LEU A 242 2.25 -2.53 18.03
C LEU A 242 2.15 -4.01 17.66
N ARG A 243 1.11 -4.41 16.94
CA ARG A 243 0.96 -5.79 16.46
C ARG A 243 2.02 -6.14 15.42
N ALA A 244 2.31 -5.24 14.49
CA ALA A 244 3.32 -5.43 13.46
C ALA A 244 4.72 -5.53 14.08
N TYR A 245 5.08 -4.61 14.96
CA TYR A 245 6.34 -4.64 15.71
C TYR A 245 6.43 -5.87 16.62
N GLY A 246 5.34 -6.21 17.30
CA GLY A 246 5.25 -7.40 18.17
C GLY A 246 5.56 -8.72 17.43
N ALA A 247 5.36 -8.78 16.11
CA ALA A 247 5.78 -9.95 15.33
C ALA A 247 7.32 -10.13 15.33
N TYR A 248 8.09 -9.05 15.32
CA TYR A 248 9.56 -9.10 15.40
C TYR A 248 10.04 -9.41 16.82
N GLU A 249 9.32 -8.95 17.85
CA GLU A 249 9.64 -9.19 19.26
C GLU A 249 9.29 -10.60 19.75
N LEU A 250 8.25 -11.23 19.17
CA LEU A 250 7.68 -12.48 19.69
C LEU A 250 7.86 -13.67 18.75
N GLN A 251 8.16 -13.47 17.47
CA GLN A 251 8.33 -14.58 16.52
C GLN A 251 9.83 -14.76 16.23
N PRO A 252 10.44 -15.87 16.70
CA PRO A 252 11.88 -16.08 16.55
C PRO A 252 12.35 -16.04 15.10
N GLU A 253 11.54 -16.46 14.14
CA GLU A 253 11.91 -16.46 12.73
C GLU A 253 12.02 -15.07 12.14
N GLN A 254 11.08 -14.18 12.48
CA GLN A 254 11.10 -12.80 12.01
C GLN A 254 12.30 -12.07 12.61
N MET A 255 12.55 -12.28 13.91
CA MET A 255 13.74 -11.79 14.60
C MET A 255 15.04 -12.29 13.94
N LEU A 256 15.16 -13.60 13.69
CA LEU A 256 16.38 -14.17 13.10
C LEU A 256 16.61 -13.71 11.65
N ARG A 257 15.53 -13.48 10.90
CA ARG A 257 15.61 -13.08 9.49
C ARG A 257 15.90 -11.60 9.31
N TYR A 258 15.37 -10.76 10.20
CA TYR A 258 15.49 -9.30 10.13
C TYR A 258 15.90 -8.71 11.49
N PRO A 259 17.08 -9.08 12.03
CA PRO A 259 17.52 -8.61 13.35
C PRO A 259 17.69 -7.09 13.40
N ALA A 260 18.00 -6.45 12.27
CA ALA A 260 18.12 -5.01 12.17
C ALA A 260 16.82 -4.23 12.51
N VAL A 261 15.64 -4.87 12.46
CA VAL A 261 14.38 -4.18 12.81
C VAL A 261 14.26 -3.91 14.31
N THR A 262 14.91 -4.71 15.15
CA THR A 262 14.87 -4.61 16.63
C THR A 262 16.18 -4.10 17.23
N ASP A 263 17.20 -3.85 16.40
CA ASP A 263 18.51 -3.46 16.87
C ASP A 263 18.56 -1.96 17.20
N VAL A 264 18.44 -1.65 18.50
CA VAL A 264 18.44 -0.28 19.02
C VAL A 264 19.75 0.49 18.79
N THR A 265 20.79 -0.14 18.25
CA THR A 265 22.01 0.58 17.83
C THR A 265 21.82 1.33 16.50
N LEU A 266 20.78 1.00 15.74
CA LEU A 266 20.47 1.64 14.46
C LEU A 266 19.54 2.83 14.67
N GLU A 267 19.89 3.98 14.08
CA GLU A 267 19.15 5.24 14.20
C GLU A 267 17.66 5.12 13.83
N PRO A 268 17.24 4.44 12.74
CA PRO A 268 15.81 4.28 12.43
C PRO A 268 15.02 3.51 13.51
N VAL A 269 15.69 2.62 14.25
CA VAL A 269 15.07 1.85 15.34
C VAL A 269 14.95 2.72 16.59
N GLN A 270 15.95 3.55 16.88
CA GLN A 270 15.89 4.56 17.95
C GLN A 270 14.76 5.55 17.72
N ASP A 271 14.67 6.13 16.52
CA ASP A 271 13.60 7.06 16.13
C ASP A 271 12.21 6.45 16.30
N PHE A 272 12.06 5.15 15.98
CA PHE A 272 10.82 4.42 16.19
C PHE A 272 10.49 4.28 17.68
N HIS A 273 11.46 3.92 18.52
CA HIS A 273 11.23 3.78 19.96
C HIS A 273 10.92 5.12 20.65
N ASP A 274 11.57 6.20 20.24
CA ASP A 274 11.28 7.54 20.75
C ASP A 274 9.85 7.96 20.36
N ALA A 275 9.48 7.80 19.09
CA ALA A 275 8.12 8.09 18.63
C ALA A 275 7.06 7.18 19.29
N LEU A 276 7.42 5.93 19.59
CA LEU A 276 6.55 5.00 20.30
C LEU A 276 6.35 5.44 21.75
N SER A 277 7.42 5.86 22.42
CA SER A 277 7.37 6.38 23.79
C SER A 277 6.49 7.62 23.87
N ASP A 278 6.67 8.57 22.93
CA ASP A 278 5.84 9.77 22.81
C ASP A 278 4.35 9.44 22.62
N ALA A 279 4.03 8.47 21.75
CA ALA A 279 2.65 8.06 21.50
C ALA A 279 2.04 7.32 22.70
N GLN A 280 2.82 6.49 23.40
CA GLN A 280 2.39 5.78 24.59
C GLN A 280 2.13 6.72 25.77
N ALA A 281 2.94 7.76 25.94
CA ALA A 281 2.76 8.75 27.00
C ALA A 281 1.43 9.52 26.88
N LEU A 282 0.96 9.72 25.65
CA LEU A 282 -0.29 10.43 25.34
C LEU A 282 -1.50 9.50 25.21
N ARG A 283 -1.33 8.18 25.33
CA ARG A 283 -2.41 7.22 25.15
C ARG A 283 -3.34 7.21 26.37
N SER A 284 -4.62 7.38 26.12
CA SER A 284 -5.69 7.24 27.12
C SER A 284 -6.59 6.02 26.84
N GLU A 285 -7.26 5.49 27.87
CA GLU A 285 -8.23 4.38 27.71
C GLU A 285 -9.55 4.84 27.09
N SER A 286 -9.95 6.08 27.40
CA SER A 286 -11.14 6.74 26.88
C SER A 286 -10.77 8.04 26.16
N PHE A 287 -11.69 8.55 25.35
CA PHE A 287 -11.52 9.86 24.72
C PHE A 287 -11.26 10.93 25.80
N PRO A 288 -10.18 11.73 25.70
CA PRO A 288 -9.89 12.80 26.66
C PRO A 288 -10.95 13.90 26.64
N ASP A 289 -11.25 14.50 27.80
CA ASP A 289 -12.14 15.66 27.89
C ASP A 289 -11.59 16.88 27.13
N GLU A 290 -10.26 16.99 27.04
CA GLU A 290 -9.55 18.05 26.33
C GLU A 290 -9.19 17.61 24.91
N ARG A 291 -9.78 18.26 23.90
CA ARG A 291 -9.52 17.95 22.48
C ARG A 291 -8.07 18.16 22.04
N GLU A 292 -7.35 19.06 22.69
CA GLU A 292 -5.93 19.33 22.41
C GLU A 292 -5.08 18.08 22.70
N VAL A 293 -5.32 17.41 23.84
CA VAL A 293 -4.63 16.16 24.20
C VAL A 293 -4.93 15.05 23.19
N ALA A 294 -6.18 14.96 22.72
CA ALA A 294 -6.55 13.99 21.69
C ALA A 294 -5.86 14.28 20.34
N ASP A 295 -5.74 15.55 19.95
CA ASP A 295 -5.03 15.97 18.73
C ASP A 295 -3.52 15.71 18.83
N ASP A 296 -2.90 16.00 19.97
CA ASP A 296 -1.49 15.71 20.23
C ASP A 296 -1.20 14.21 20.14
N TYR A 297 -2.08 13.38 20.71
CA TYR A 297 -1.99 11.93 20.55
C TYR A 297 -2.08 11.51 19.07
N GLN A 298 -3.05 12.04 18.31
CA GLN A 298 -3.19 11.75 16.88
C GLN A 298 -1.93 12.13 16.10
N GLN A 299 -1.35 13.30 16.37
CA GLN A 299 -0.11 13.75 15.74
C GLN A 299 1.08 12.86 16.13
N SER A 300 1.14 12.43 17.39
CA SER A 300 2.17 11.51 17.88
C SER A 300 2.09 10.15 17.18
N VAL A 301 0.89 9.58 17.02
CA VAL A 301 0.66 8.34 16.27
C VAL A 301 1.04 8.50 14.78
N ARG A 302 0.82 9.67 14.18
CA ARG A 302 1.28 9.95 12.80
C ARG A 302 2.81 9.93 12.71
N ARG A 303 3.52 10.51 13.68
CA ARG A 303 4.99 10.45 13.75
C ARG A 303 5.46 9.01 13.93
N LEU A 304 4.85 8.27 14.87
CA LEU A 304 5.10 6.85 15.09
C LEU A 304 4.91 6.03 13.81
N SER A 305 3.83 6.26 13.06
CA SER A 305 3.57 5.53 11.81
C SER A 305 4.66 5.76 10.76
N ARG A 306 5.14 7.00 10.60
CA ARG A 306 6.25 7.30 9.69
C ARG A 306 7.56 6.66 10.16
N ALA A 307 7.86 6.76 11.45
CA ALA A 307 9.05 6.16 12.05
C ALA A 307 9.04 4.63 11.89
N TRP A 308 7.89 3.98 12.10
CA TRP A 308 7.71 2.55 11.90
C TRP A 308 7.98 2.13 10.45
N ILE A 309 7.40 2.83 9.47
CA ILE A 309 7.62 2.51 8.05
C ILE A 309 9.11 2.64 7.69
N ALA A 310 9.79 3.68 8.17
CA ALA A 310 11.21 3.88 7.93
C ALA A 310 12.07 2.80 8.60
N CYS A 311 11.78 2.48 9.86
CA CYS A 311 12.42 1.43 10.65
C CYS A 311 12.28 0.06 9.96
N GLU A 312 11.06 -0.36 9.64
CA GLU A 312 10.81 -1.67 9.04
C GLU A 312 11.44 -1.78 7.64
N ALA A 313 11.32 -0.74 6.81
CA ALA A 313 11.91 -0.74 5.48
C ALA A 313 13.44 -0.80 5.54
N ASN A 314 14.07 -0.05 6.45
CA ASN A 314 15.51 -0.08 6.66
C ASN A 314 15.96 -1.44 7.18
N GLY A 315 15.34 -1.95 8.25
CA GLY A 315 15.71 -3.21 8.87
C GLY A 315 15.51 -4.41 7.93
N ARG A 316 14.47 -4.42 7.10
CA ARG A 316 14.30 -5.47 6.07
C ARG A 316 15.31 -5.36 4.94
N LYS A 317 15.68 -4.15 4.55
CA LYS A 317 16.69 -3.92 3.50
C LYS A 317 18.08 -4.33 3.98
N LEU A 318 18.43 -3.99 5.21
CA LEU A 318 19.73 -4.30 5.80
C LEU A 318 19.81 -5.78 6.18
N GLY A 319 18.72 -6.37 6.67
CA GLY A 319 18.64 -7.78 7.05
C GLY A 319 19.71 -8.14 8.07
N THR A 320 20.72 -8.90 7.63
CA THR A 320 21.90 -9.27 8.42
C THR A 320 23.20 -8.67 7.89
N GLU A 321 23.16 -7.85 6.82
CA GLU A 321 24.35 -7.36 6.12
C GLU A 321 25.27 -6.46 6.96
N TYR A 322 24.75 -5.89 8.04
CA TYR A 322 25.51 -5.07 8.99
C TYR A 322 26.36 -5.87 9.97
N LEU A 323 26.18 -7.20 10.01
CA LEU A 323 26.89 -8.10 10.90
C LEU A 323 28.14 -8.68 10.23
N GLY A 324 29.12 -9.06 11.05
CA GLY A 324 30.28 -9.81 10.57
C GLY A 324 29.87 -11.17 10.00
N THR A 325 30.78 -11.79 9.23
CA THR A 325 30.48 -13.05 8.54
C THR A 325 30.17 -14.18 9.51
N ASP A 326 30.93 -14.30 10.60
CA ASP A 326 30.75 -15.34 11.61
C ASP A 326 29.38 -15.23 12.29
N GLU A 327 28.93 -14.00 12.57
CA GLU A 327 27.63 -13.75 13.19
C GLU A 327 26.47 -13.99 12.22
N ARG A 328 26.64 -13.63 10.95
CA ARG A 328 25.68 -13.96 9.89
C ARG A 328 25.50 -15.46 9.73
N ASP A 329 26.59 -16.22 9.71
CA ASP A 329 26.58 -17.68 9.60
C ASP A 329 25.91 -18.32 10.83
N GLY A 330 26.13 -17.75 12.02
CA GLY A 330 25.45 -18.12 13.25
C GLY A 330 23.93 -17.94 13.15
N LEU A 331 23.46 -16.76 12.71
CA LEU A 331 22.04 -16.48 12.54
C LEU A 331 21.37 -17.36 11.47
N ASP A 332 22.03 -17.57 10.34
CA ASP A 332 21.54 -18.45 9.28
C ASP A 332 21.42 -19.91 9.78
N THR A 333 22.41 -20.37 10.55
CA THR A 333 22.35 -21.69 11.21
C THR A 333 21.18 -21.77 12.19
N ALA A 334 20.99 -20.76 13.04
CA ALA A 334 19.87 -20.71 13.98
C ALA A 334 18.51 -20.72 13.25
N LEU A 335 18.37 -19.99 12.15
CA LEU A 335 17.17 -19.95 11.33
C LEU A 335 16.86 -21.33 10.70
N LYS A 336 17.88 -22.01 10.17
CA LYS A 336 17.76 -23.38 9.65
C LYS A 336 17.30 -24.35 10.74
N LEU A 337 17.86 -24.26 11.94
CA LEU A 337 17.47 -25.10 13.07
C LEU A 337 16.00 -24.88 13.45
N VAL A 338 15.53 -23.62 13.51
CA VAL A 338 14.11 -23.32 13.76
C VAL A 338 13.22 -23.89 12.64
N SER A 339 13.64 -23.80 11.38
CA SER A 339 12.90 -24.40 10.26
C SER A 339 12.84 -25.93 10.36
N HIS A 340 13.93 -26.58 10.75
CA HIS A 340 13.97 -28.03 10.96
C HIS A 340 13.11 -28.48 12.15
N ALA A 341 13.06 -27.69 13.23
CA ALA A 341 12.19 -27.96 14.38
C ALA A 341 10.73 -28.11 13.95
N ARG A 342 10.24 -27.21 13.09
CA ARG A 342 8.85 -27.27 12.57
C ARG A 342 8.55 -28.46 11.66
N GLY A 343 9.57 -29.00 11.00
CA GLY A 343 9.45 -30.18 10.13
C GLY A 343 9.77 -31.49 10.84
N SER A 344 10.05 -31.47 12.14
CA SER A 344 10.47 -32.65 12.90
C SER A 344 9.33 -33.63 13.10
N ALA A 345 9.65 -34.92 13.02
CA ALA A 345 8.66 -35.98 13.19
C ALA A 345 8.38 -36.32 14.66
N THR A 346 9.28 -35.91 15.57
CA THR A 346 9.19 -36.21 17.01
C THR A 346 9.41 -34.96 17.85
N GLY A 347 8.76 -34.90 19.00
CA GLY A 347 8.90 -33.79 19.95
C GLY A 347 10.30 -33.68 20.55
N GLU A 348 11.02 -34.81 20.73
CA GLU A 348 12.41 -34.81 21.19
C GLU A 348 13.36 -34.14 20.18
N GLU A 349 13.18 -34.45 18.89
CA GLU A 349 13.95 -33.84 17.82
C GLU A 349 13.64 -32.35 17.67
N GLU A 350 12.36 -31.98 17.71
CA GLU A 350 11.91 -30.58 17.71
C GLU A 350 12.53 -29.79 18.86
N ALA A 351 12.49 -30.34 20.09
CA ALA A 351 13.10 -29.73 21.26
C ALA A 351 14.61 -29.55 21.10
N ALA A 352 15.31 -30.57 20.58
CA ALA A 352 16.76 -30.53 20.37
C ALA A 352 17.17 -29.47 19.33
N TYR A 353 16.35 -29.20 18.31
CA TYR A 353 16.60 -28.12 17.37
C TYR A 353 16.39 -26.73 18.00
N TYR A 354 15.28 -26.50 18.71
CA TYR A 354 15.04 -25.22 19.38
C TYR A 354 16.10 -24.91 20.45
N GLN A 355 16.54 -25.91 21.22
CA GLN A 355 17.61 -25.72 22.21
C GLN A 355 18.97 -25.36 21.57
N ARG A 356 19.27 -25.92 20.40
CA ARG A 356 20.49 -25.57 19.64
C ARG A 356 20.39 -24.15 19.09
N ALA A 357 19.26 -23.78 18.49
CA ALA A 357 19.02 -22.43 18.01
C ALA A 357 19.14 -21.40 19.15
N HIS A 358 18.50 -21.66 20.29
CA HIS A 358 18.58 -20.80 21.47
C HIS A 358 20.03 -20.56 21.95
N ARG A 359 20.87 -21.61 21.99
CA ARG A 359 22.28 -21.47 22.38
C ARG A 359 23.07 -20.55 21.45
N ILE A 360 22.88 -20.69 20.13
CA ILE A 360 23.57 -19.84 19.15
C ILE A 360 23.15 -18.38 19.34
N VAL A 361 21.84 -18.15 19.48
CA VAL A 361 21.25 -16.82 19.66
C VAL A 361 21.76 -16.14 20.93
N VAL A 362 21.83 -16.87 22.05
CA VAL A 362 22.39 -16.36 23.31
C VAL A 362 23.88 -16.05 23.19
N ASP A 363 24.67 -16.91 22.56
CA ASP A 363 26.11 -16.66 22.34
C ASP A 363 26.36 -15.40 21.51
N LEU A 364 25.58 -15.20 20.44
CA LEU A 364 25.67 -13.98 19.61
C LEU A 364 25.28 -12.71 20.37
N ARG A 365 24.25 -12.79 21.22
CA ARG A 365 23.84 -11.67 22.09
C ARG A 365 24.91 -11.36 23.13
N ASP A 366 25.47 -12.37 23.79
CA ASP A 366 26.44 -12.20 24.87
C ASP A 366 27.78 -11.64 24.33
N LYS A 367 28.10 -11.88 23.05
CA LYS A 367 29.20 -11.22 22.32
C LYS A 367 28.92 -9.75 21.98
N GLY A 368 27.71 -9.26 22.18
CA GLY A 368 27.28 -7.91 21.82
C GLY A 368 27.13 -7.68 20.32
N ALA A 369 27.11 -8.75 19.52
CA ALA A 369 27.01 -8.63 18.07
C ALA A 369 25.59 -8.28 17.59
N ILE A 370 24.58 -8.68 18.37
CA ILE A 370 23.17 -8.43 18.09
C ILE A 370 22.43 -8.06 19.36
N HIS A 371 21.59 -7.04 19.28
CA HIS A 371 20.69 -6.65 20.37
C HIS A 371 19.33 -7.28 20.12
N LEU A 372 19.17 -8.51 20.63
CA LEU A 372 17.94 -9.28 20.42
C LEU A 372 16.93 -9.05 21.53
N PRO A 373 15.63 -8.99 21.19
CA PRO A 373 14.58 -8.85 22.18
C PRO A 373 14.45 -10.09 23.06
N ALA A 374 14.31 -9.85 24.37
CA ALA A 374 14.20 -10.91 25.36
C ALA A 374 12.98 -11.82 25.13
N GLY A 375 11.89 -11.27 24.57
CA GLY A 375 10.66 -12.01 24.26
C GLY A 375 10.89 -13.15 23.27
N ALA A 376 11.54 -12.87 22.14
CA ALA A 376 11.80 -13.89 21.11
C ALA A 376 12.78 -14.95 21.59
N VAL A 377 13.79 -14.58 22.38
CA VAL A 377 14.72 -15.54 23.02
C VAL A 377 13.96 -16.45 23.98
N ALA A 378 13.10 -15.89 24.84
CA ALA A 378 12.25 -16.67 25.74
C ALA A 378 11.27 -17.57 24.97
N GLN A 379 10.79 -17.14 23.79
CA GLN A 379 9.90 -17.92 22.95
C GLN A 379 10.60 -19.15 22.33
N LEU A 380 11.89 -19.07 21.99
CA LEU A 380 12.69 -20.22 21.57
C LEU A 380 12.77 -21.27 22.69
N GLU A 381 13.06 -20.84 23.91
CA GLU A 381 13.11 -21.72 25.09
C GLU A 381 11.73 -22.32 25.41
N ALA A 382 10.67 -21.51 25.36
CA ALA A 382 9.30 -21.96 25.57
C ALA A 382 8.87 -22.99 24.52
N SER A 383 9.32 -22.85 23.26
CA SER A 383 9.03 -23.81 22.19
C SER A 383 9.75 -25.13 22.42
N ALA A 384 11.01 -25.10 22.83
CA ALA A 384 11.74 -26.31 23.24
C ALA A 384 11.04 -27.07 24.38
N ARG A 385 10.53 -26.36 25.39
CA ARG A 385 9.81 -26.99 26.52
C ARG A 385 8.45 -27.56 26.12
N ARG A 386 7.75 -26.92 25.19
CA ARG A 386 6.45 -27.39 24.70
C ARG A 386 6.57 -28.65 23.85
N ALA A 387 7.64 -28.78 23.06
CA ALA A 387 7.87 -29.96 22.22
C ALA A 387 8.08 -31.27 23.02
N LEU A 388 8.43 -31.17 24.31
CA LEU A 388 8.62 -32.33 25.20
C LEU A 388 7.34 -32.74 25.97
N LYS A 389 6.23 -32.04 25.78
CA LYS A 389 4.93 -32.34 26.38
C LYS A 389 4.02 -33.00 25.36
#